data_AF-A0A967N9E0-F1
#
_entry.id   AF-A0A967N9E0-F1
#
_cell.length_a   1.000
_cell.length_b   1.000
_cell.length_c   1.000
_cell.angle_alpha   90.00
_cell.angle_beta   90.00
_cell.angle_gamma   90.00
#
_symmetry.space_group_name_H-M   'P 1'
#
loop_
_entity.id
_entity.type
_entity.pdbx_description
1 polymer ?
#
loop_
_entity_poly.entity_id
_entity_poly.type
_entity_poly.pdbx_seq_one_letter_code
_entity_poly.pdbx_strand_id
1 'polypeptide(L)'
;MDEGLRWNFDDLVEMAVTGQVSQPALRRGGYVHRPDGVGLVLPGMSGIMYSARVGDRAFGWAADHVEPGVSIANPDERSDFALHYLTCIGNEAEVVTGLARGAGGVVTGEHARLLVDFAPEVLEELTVGDTIQIRTRGRGLRLESHPAIEFKKTSPALARALGLRAEGGRVSCPVAMELPARIMGSGAELNAEFVDQDLMSGDRALMAELGIDRMRLGDLIGIRDVDHRFGRSYRAGWVAVCL
;
A
#
# COMPACT_ATOMS: atom_id res chain seq x y z
N MET A 1 23.76 -7.30 0.94
CA MET A 1 22.95 -7.86 -0.15
C MET A 1 23.53 -9.22 -0.46
N ASP A 2 22.67 -10.23 -0.61
CA ASP A 2 23.04 -11.56 -1.06
C ASP A 2 23.72 -11.45 -2.45
N GLU A 3 24.90 -12.04 -2.62
CA GLU A 3 25.67 -11.98 -3.87
C GLU A 3 24.90 -12.59 -5.07
N GLY A 4 23.86 -13.39 -4.79
CA GLY A 4 22.97 -13.96 -5.81
C GLY A 4 21.88 -13.04 -6.36
N LEU A 5 21.63 -11.86 -5.76
CA LEU A 5 20.52 -10.97 -6.14
C LEU A 5 21.00 -9.78 -6.98
N ARG A 6 20.94 -9.92 -8.31
CA ARG A 6 21.22 -8.83 -9.25
C ARG A 6 19.95 -8.10 -9.68
N TRP A 7 19.96 -6.77 -9.55
CA TRP A 7 18.84 -5.87 -9.86
C TRP A 7 19.23 -4.83 -10.91
N ASN A 8 18.25 -4.32 -11.65
CA ASN A 8 18.45 -3.26 -12.64
C ASN A 8 18.30 -1.84 -12.05
N PHE A 9 18.72 -1.60 -10.80
CA PHE A 9 18.44 -0.32 -10.13
C PHE A 9 18.94 0.89 -10.92
N ASP A 10 20.11 0.79 -11.53
CA ASP A 10 20.74 1.91 -12.26
C ASP A 10 20.02 2.25 -13.57
N ASP A 11 19.18 1.36 -14.07
CA ASP A 11 18.34 1.59 -15.27
C ASP A 11 17.04 2.35 -14.93
N LEU A 12 16.69 2.47 -13.65
CA LEU A 12 15.42 3.04 -13.24
C LEU A 12 15.45 4.57 -13.27
N VAL A 13 14.49 5.13 -14.00
CA VAL A 13 14.26 6.58 -14.05
C VAL A 13 13.53 7.02 -12.79
N GLU A 14 13.98 8.15 -12.27
CA GLU A 14 13.31 8.89 -11.21
C GLU A 14 12.62 10.12 -11.77
N MET A 15 11.39 10.40 -11.33
CA MET A 15 10.66 11.61 -11.70
C MET A 15 9.80 12.14 -10.54
N ALA A 16 9.38 13.38 -10.65
CA ALA A 16 8.49 13.99 -9.66
C ALA A 16 7.02 13.73 -10.02
N VAL A 17 6.23 13.34 -9.03
CA VAL A 17 4.77 13.39 -9.04
C VAL A 17 4.29 14.11 -7.79
N THR A 18 3.11 14.72 -7.83
CA THR A 18 2.57 15.46 -6.68
C THR A 18 1.12 15.09 -6.39
N GLY A 19 0.78 15.09 -5.12
CA GLY A 19 -0.59 15.02 -4.62
C GLY A 19 -0.77 16.02 -3.50
N GLN A 20 -2.01 16.29 -3.14
CA GLN A 20 -2.37 17.12 -2.00
C GLN A 20 -2.93 16.25 -0.89
N VAL A 21 -2.66 16.61 0.37
CA VAL A 21 -3.32 16.00 1.53
C VAL A 21 -4.83 16.08 1.31
N SER A 22 -5.44 14.90 1.21
CA SER A 22 -6.82 14.75 0.77
C SER A 22 -7.80 15.13 1.87
N GLN A 23 -8.93 15.74 1.51
CA GLN A 23 -10.00 16.06 2.44
C GLN A 23 -10.89 14.83 2.67
N PRO A 24 -11.14 14.38 3.92
CA PRO A 24 -12.18 13.41 4.21
C PRO A 24 -13.55 13.91 3.76
N ALA A 25 -14.30 13.04 3.08
CA ALA A 25 -15.61 13.35 2.53
C ALA A 25 -16.64 12.26 2.83
N LEU A 26 -17.87 12.69 3.12
CA LEU A 26 -19.01 11.80 3.32
C LEU A 26 -20.12 12.20 2.35
N ARG A 27 -20.83 11.21 1.81
CA ARG A 27 -22.05 11.45 1.04
C ARG A 27 -23.19 11.76 2.00
N ARG A 28 -24.18 12.56 1.58
CA ARG A 28 -25.40 12.81 2.38
C ARG A 28 -26.11 11.48 2.65
N GLY A 29 -26.32 11.16 3.93
CA GLY A 29 -26.87 9.86 4.33
C GLY A 29 -25.86 8.69 4.24
N GLY A 30 -24.57 8.99 4.09
CA GLY A 30 -23.51 7.99 3.99
C GLY A 30 -23.22 7.35 5.35
N TYR A 31 -23.93 6.26 5.64
CA TYR A 31 -23.51 5.30 6.64
C TYR A 31 -22.90 4.08 5.94
N VAL A 32 -21.88 3.50 6.56
CA VAL A 32 -21.37 2.17 6.19
C VAL A 32 -22.16 1.11 6.94
N HIS A 33 -22.32 -0.07 6.35
CA HIS A 33 -23.05 -1.16 6.99
C HIS A 33 -22.07 -2.23 7.46
N ARG A 34 -22.27 -2.72 8.68
CA ARG A 34 -21.62 -3.93 9.15
C ARG A 34 -22.21 -5.16 8.43
N PRO A 35 -21.52 -6.31 8.47
CA PRO A 35 -22.06 -7.56 7.92
C PRO A 35 -23.41 -8.01 8.52
N ASP A 36 -23.75 -7.54 9.73
CA ASP A 36 -25.03 -7.80 10.40
C ASP A 36 -26.15 -6.81 10.02
N GLY A 37 -25.88 -5.89 9.09
CA GLY A 37 -26.84 -4.89 8.59
C GLY A 37 -26.95 -3.62 9.43
N VAL A 38 -26.17 -3.47 10.51
CA VAL A 38 -26.18 -2.24 11.32
C VAL A 38 -25.43 -1.12 10.58
N GLY A 39 -26.11 0.01 10.38
CA GLY A 39 -25.55 1.21 9.78
C GLY A 39 -24.79 2.09 10.78
N LEU A 40 -23.58 2.54 10.43
CA LEU A 40 -22.72 3.38 11.25
C LEU A 40 -22.10 4.53 10.44
N VAL A 41 -21.76 5.62 11.11
CA VAL A 41 -20.90 6.69 10.55
C VAL A 41 -19.56 6.61 11.26
N LEU A 42 -18.51 6.29 10.52
CA LEU A 42 -17.18 6.01 11.05
C LEU A 42 -16.11 6.85 10.34
N PRO A 43 -15.03 7.25 11.03
CA PRO A 43 -13.83 7.76 10.38
C PRO A 43 -13.11 6.63 9.63
N GLY A 44 -12.20 6.98 8.72
CA GLY A 44 -11.67 5.96 7.81
C GLY A 44 -10.64 6.44 6.82
N MET A 45 -11.11 6.73 5.61
CA MET A 45 -10.27 7.15 4.49
C MET A 45 -10.01 8.66 4.50
N SER A 46 -8.93 9.03 3.82
CA SER A 46 -8.49 10.38 3.51
C SER A 46 -8.03 11.19 4.73
N GLY A 47 -7.31 12.30 4.48
CA GLY A 47 -6.85 13.19 5.53
C GLY A 47 -5.56 12.75 6.21
N ILE A 48 -5.43 13.18 7.46
CA ILE A 48 -4.26 12.97 8.33
C ILE A 48 -4.73 12.14 9.53
N MET A 49 -4.17 10.95 9.67
CA MET A 49 -4.44 10.03 10.76
C MET A 49 -3.39 10.22 11.86
N TYR A 50 -3.74 11.02 12.86
CA TYR A 50 -2.87 11.30 14.00
C TYR A 50 -2.62 10.07 14.90
N SER A 51 -3.52 9.08 14.88
CA SER A 51 -3.52 7.96 15.83
C SER A 51 -3.34 6.57 15.20
N ALA A 52 -3.13 6.49 13.89
CA ALA A 52 -2.94 5.23 13.19
C ALA A 52 -1.81 5.36 12.17
N ARG A 53 -0.77 4.55 12.33
CA ARG A 53 0.43 4.58 11.49
C ARG A 53 0.84 3.19 11.02
N VAL A 54 1.77 3.15 10.08
CA VAL A 54 2.42 1.90 9.67
C VAL A 54 3.05 1.23 10.89
N GLY A 55 2.86 -0.08 11.02
CA GLY A 55 3.26 -0.89 12.18
C GLY A 55 2.19 -1.05 13.26
N ASP A 56 1.14 -0.21 13.27
CA ASP A 56 0.01 -0.39 14.19
C ASP A 56 -0.88 -1.56 13.76
N ARG A 57 -1.78 -1.99 14.65
CA ARG A 57 -2.79 -3.01 14.34
C ARG A 57 -3.65 -2.63 13.13
N ALA A 58 -3.94 -3.58 12.25
CA ALA A 58 -4.86 -3.39 11.14
C ALA A 58 -6.34 -3.47 11.58
N PHE A 59 -6.64 -4.24 12.65
CA PHE A 59 -8.00 -4.47 13.14
C PHE A 59 -8.25 -3.92 14.55
N GLY A 60 -9.52 -3.74 14.89
CA GLY A 60 -9.97 -3.32 16.23
C GLY A 60 -10.15 -1.82 16.42
N TRP A 61 -10.15 -1.05 15.34
CA TRP A 61 -10.49 0.38 15.33
C TRP A 61 -12.00 0.59 15.30
N ALA A 62 -12.47 1.66 15.92
CA ALA A 62 -13.84 2.17 15.74
C ALA A 62 -13.89 3.03 14.46
N ALA A 63 -13.57 2.40 13.32
CA ALA A 63 -13.33 3.04 12.04
C ALA A 63 -13.61 2.06 10.88
N ASP A 64 -13.68 2.56 9.65
CA ASP A 64 -13.82 1.77 8.42
C ASP A 64 -12.79 2.22 7.39
N HIS A 65 -12.00 1.32 6.79
CA HIS A 65 -10.93 1.69 5.83
C HIS A 65 -9.96 2.77 6.36
N VAL A 66 -9.39 2.57 7.55
CA VAL A 66 -8.37 3.48 8.09
C VAL A 66 -7.14 3.50 7.17
N GLU A 67 -6.80 4.68 6.67
CA GLU A 67 -5.58 4.92 5.91
C GLU A 67 -4.47 5.47 6.83
N PRO A 68 -3.39 4.73 7.13
CA PRO A 68 -2.36 5.18 8.09
C PRO A 68 -1.56 6.39 7.60
N GLY A 69 -1.22 7.29 8.53
CA GLY A 69 -0.41 8.47 8.24
C GLY A 69 -1.18 9.52 7.44
N VAL A 70 -0.69 9.87 6.25
CA VAL A 70 -1.24 10.95 5.42
C VAL A 70 -1.71 10.39 4.10
N SER A 71 -2.97 10.68 3.77
CA SER A 71 -3.59 10.26 2.52
C SER A 71 -3.55 11.41 1.51
N ILE A 72 -2.96 11.18 0.34
CA ILE A 72 -2.86 12.19 -0.72
C ILE A 72 -3.60 11.79 -1.98
N ALA A 73 -4.11 12.79 -2.71
CA ALA A 73 -4.70 12.66 -4.04
C ALA A 73 -4.40 13.90 -4.87
N ASN A 74 -4.44 13.78 -6.19
CA ASN A 74 -4.43 14.94 -7.08
C ASN A 74 -5.86 15.36 -7.44
N PRO A 75 -6.21 16.66 -7.40
CA PRO A 75 -7.54 17.11 -7.80
C PRO A 75 -7.80 16.97 -9.31
N ASP A 76 -6.75 16.93 -10.14
CA ASP A 76 -6.86 16.60 -11.55
C ASP A 76 -6.81 15.09 -11.75
N GLU A 77 -7.86 14.51 -12.33
CA GLU A 77 -8.03 13.07 -12.49
C GLU A 77 -6.87 12.41 -13.24
N ARG A 78 -6.35 13.03 -14.31
CA ARG A 78 -5.24 12.44 -15.09
C ARG A 78 -3.95 12.41 -14.28
N SER A 79 -3.71 13.48 -13.54
CA SER A 79 -2.56 13.59 -12.64
C SER A 79 -2.69 12.66 -11.45
N ASP A 80 -3.92 12.38 -10.98
CA ASP A 80 -4.20 11.41 -9.93
C ASP A 80 -3.93 9.98 -10.41
N PHE A 81 -4.36 9.64 -11.63
CA PHE A 81 -3.95 8.39 -12.26
C PHE A 81 -2.43 8.28 -12.38
N ALA A 82 -1.72 9.35 -12.78
CA ALA A 82 -0.27 9.34 -12.81
C ALA A 82 0.35 9.12 -11.42
N LEU A 83 -0.22 9.73 -10.38
CA LEU A 83 0.18 9.51 -8.99
C LEU A 83 0.04 8.03 -8.59
N HIS A 84 -1.09 7.40 -8.87
CA HIS A 84 -1.35 5.96 -8.66
C HIS A 84 -0.42 5.05 -9.48
N TYR A 85 -0.25 5.32 -10.77
CA TYR A 85 0.49 4.44 -11.68
C TYR A 85 1.99 4.65 -11.70
N LEU A 86 2.53 5.74 -11.14
CA LEU A 86 3.97 5.96 -11.12
C LEU A 86 4.54 5.72 -9.73
N THR A 87 3.85 6.11 -8.66
CA THR A 87 4.35 5.95 -7.29
C THR A 87 4.63 4.49 -6.94
N CYS A 88 5.67 4.27 -6.14
CA CYS A 88 6.04 2.98 -5.58
C CYS A 88 6.18 3.09 -4.05
N ILE A 89 5.83 2.01 -3.35
CA ILE A 89 6.01 1.91 -1.90
C ILE A 89 7.50 1.97 -1.57
N GLY A 90 7.84 2.76 -0.57
CA GLY A 90 9.21 3.10 -0.17
C GLY A 90 9.83 4.27 -0.97
N ASN A 91 9.09 4.95 -1.85
CA ASN A 91 9.57 6.21 -2.43
C ASN A 91 9.62 7.33 -1.39
N GLU A 92 10.58 8.22 -1.58
CA GLU A 92 10.74 9.43 -0.76
C GLU A 92 9.64 10.44 -1.10
N ALA A 93 9.09 11.04 -0.06
CA ALA A 93 8.11 12.11 -0.14
C ALA A 93 8.62 13.35 0.59
N GLU A 94 8.24 14.53 0.12
CA GLU A 94 8.57 15.81 0.75
C GLU A 94 7.33 16.71 0.78
N VAL A 95 7.08 17.35 1.92
CA VAL A 95 6.07 18.39 2.02
C VAL A 95 6.60 19.66 1.34
N VAL A 96 5.91 20.21 0.34
CA VAL A 96 6.41 21.38 -0.42
C VAL A 96 5.64 22.67 -0.16
N THR A 97 4.55 22.63 0.61
CA THR A 97 3.76 23.79 1.05
C THR A 97 3.48 23.74 2.56
N GLY A 98 2.83 24.77 3.09
CA GLY A 98 2.36 24.77 4.49
C GLY A 98 3.46 24.97 5.53
N LEU A 99 3.11 24.72 6.79
CA LEU A 99 4.02 24.89 7.94
C LEU A 99 5.11 23.80 7.95
N ALA A 100 4.75 22.59 7.57
CA ALA A 100 5.64 21.43 7.51
C ALA A 100 6.58 21.41 6.29
N ARG A 101 6.69 22.50 5.51
CA ARG A 101 7.48 22.53 4.26
C ARG A 101 8.93 22.09 4.50
N GLY A 102 9.41 21.16 3.67
CA GLY A 102 10.75 20.57 3.74
C GLY A 102 10.81 19.31 4.60
N ALA A 103 9.73 18.94 5.29
CA ALA A 103 9.66 17.68 6.01
C ALA A 103 9.67 16.48 5.04
N GLY A 104 10.51 15.50 5.34
CA GLY A 104 10.63 14.26 4.60
C GLY A 104 9.71 13.16 5.13
N GLY A 105 9.21 12.32 4.23
CA GLY A 105 8.37 11.16 4.52
C GLY A 105 8.62 10.02 3.54
N VAL A 106 7.85 8.95 3.68
CA VAL A 106 7.97 7.75 2.85
C VAL A 106 6.59 7.25 2.42
N VAL A 107 6.45 6.86 1.16
CA VAL A 107 5.25 6.20 0.68
C VAL A 107 5.14 4.82 1.34
N THR A 108 4.05 4.57 2.04
CA THR A 108 3.83 3.32 2.78
C THR A 108 2.82 2.39 2.14
N GLY A 109 1.98 2.90 1.24
CA GLY A 109 0.95 2.10 0.62
C GLY A 109 0.09 2.90 -0.35
N GLU A 110 -0.95 2.23 -0.82
CA GLU A 110 -1.93 2.78 -1.75
C GLU A 110 -3.26 2.12 -1.45
N HIS A 111 -4.32 2.92 -1.54
CA HIS A 111 -5.70 2.50 -1.57
C HIS A 111 -6.43 3.42 -2.58
N ALA A 112 -7.63 3.92 -2.27
CA ALA A 112 -8.26 5.02 -3.00
C ALA A 112 -7.43 6.32 -2.96
N ARG A 113 -6.38 6.36 -2.13
CA ARG A 113 -5.39 7.44 -1.98
C ARG A 113 -3.98 6.86 -1.96
N LEU A 114 -2.96 7.69 -2.19
CA LEU A 114 -1.59 7.31 -1.85
C LEU A 114 -1.33 7.58 -0.38
N LEU A 115 -0.64 6.66 0.28
CA LEU A 115 -0.40 6.72 1.72
C LEU A 115 1.06 7.08 1.97
N VAL A 116 1.28 8.08 2.82
CA VAL A 116 2.61 8.58 3.14
C VAL A 116 2.76 8.68 4.66
N ASP A 117 3.81 8.09 5.21
CA ASP A 117 4.17 8.24 6.61
C ASP A 117 5.16 9.39 6.79
N PHE A 118 4.91 10.19 7.82
CA PHE A 118 5.79 11.25 8.29
C PHE A 118 6.00 11.08 9.81
N ALA A 119 7.03 11.73 10.33
CA ALA A 119 7.25 11.80 11.77
C ALA A 119 6.04 12.46 12.49
N PRO A 120 5.71 12.06 13.73
CA PRO A 120 4.51 12.55 14.42
C PRO A 120 4.43 14.09 14.51
N GLU A 121 5.56 14.75 14.76
CA GLU A 121 5.65 16.21 14.82
C GLU A 121 5.30 16.90 13.49
N VAL A 122 5.55 16.23 12.36
CA VAL A 122 5.18 16.73 11.02
C VAL A 122 3.67 16.63 10.82
N LEU A 123 3.03 15.58 11.35
CA LEU A 123 1.58 15.41 11.24
C LEU A 123 0.82 16.56 11.92
N GLU A 124 1.33 17.08 13.04
CA GLU A 124 0.76 18.22 13.77
C GLU A 124 0.86 19.55 12.99
N GLU A 125 1.82 19.66 12.08
CA GLU A 125 2.04 20.86 11.25
C GLU A 125 1.39 20.79 9.87
N LEU A 126 1.03 19.58 9.43
CA LEU A 126 0.38 19.35 8.15
C LEU A 126 -1.08 19.81 8.17
N THR A 127 -1.52 20.33 7.03
CA THR A 127 -2.91 20.71 6.81
C THR A 127 -3.49 19.99 5.59
N VAL A 128 -4.80 19.78 5.60
CA VAL A 128 -5.50 19.32 4.39
C VAL A 128 -5.28 20.34 3.27
N GLY A 129 -4.92 19.85 2.09
CA GLY A 129 -4.56 20.66 0.93
C GLY A 129 -3.07 20.91 0.77
N ASP A 130 -2.22 20.59 1.77
CA ASP A 130 -0.78 20.70 1.60
C ASP A 130 -0.29 19.78 0.48
N THR A 131 0.65 20.29 -0.32
CA THR A 131 1.20 19.55 -1.44
C THR A 131 2.36 18.70 -0.97
N ILE A 132 2.32 17.43 -1.33
CA ILE A 132 3.38 16.44 -1.14
C ILE A 132 3.96 16.11 -2.52
N GLN A 133 5.27 16.27 -2.66
CA GLN A 133 6.01 15.81 -3.84
C GLN A 133 6.64 14.46 -3.55
N ILE A 134 6.46 13.50 -4.45
CA ILE A 134 7.08 12.19 -4.39
C ILE A 134 8.12 12.10 -5.50
N ARG A 135 9.34 11.65 -5.14
CA ARG A 135 10.36 11.25 -6.10
C ARG A 135 10.12 9.80 -6.47
N THR A 136 9.27 9.58 -7.46
CA THR A 136 8.92 8.22 -7.86
C THR A 136 10.08 7.55 -8.59
N ARG A 137 10.41 6.34 -8.16
CA ARG A 137 11.42 5.45 -8.77
C ARG A 137 11.12 4.00 -8.40
N GLY A 138 11.04 3.11 -9.38
CA GLY A 138 10.71 1.70 -9.15
C GLY A 138 9.93 1.05 -10.29
N ARG A 139 9.30 1.85 -11.15
CA ARG A 139 8.64 1.35 -12.36
C ARG A 139 9.67 0.74 -13.31
N GLY A 140 9.43 -0.52 -13.70
CA GLY A 140 10.38 -1.30 -14.49
C GLY A 140 11.44 -2.04 -13.67
N LEU A 141 11.32 -2.09 -12.34
CA LEU A 141 12.21 -2.88 -11.49
C LEU A 141 12.17 -4.37 -11.87
N ARG A 142 13.35 -4.97 -11.98
CA ARG A 142 13.55 -6.39 -12.26
C ARG A 142 14.64 -6.95 -11.35
N LEU A 143 14.39 -8.14 -10.86
CA LEU A 143 15.43 -8.99 -10.30
C LEU A 143 16.03 -9.81 -11.45
N GLU A 144 17.07 -9.29 -12.10
CA GLU A 144 17.68 -9.87 -13.31
C GLU A 144 18.23 -11.28 -13.10
N SER A 145 18.63 -11.60 -11.88
CA SER A 145 19.04 -12.96 -11.49
C SER A 145 17.89 -13.96 -11.52
N HIS A 146 16.64 -13.51 -11.39
CA HIS A 146 15.43 -14.33 -11.34
C HIS A 146 14.29 -13.67 -12.14
N PRO A 147 14.40 -13.64 -13.48
CA PRO A 147 13.51 -12.85 -14.34
C PRO A 147 12.05 -13.33 -14.35
N ALA A 148 11.74 -14.51 -13.81
CA ALA A 148 10.38 -15.00 -13.63
C ALA A 148 9.64 -14.32 -12.46
N ILE A 149 10.36 -13.62 -11.57
CA ILE A 149 9.77 -12.88 -10.45
C ILE A 149 9.50 -11.46 -10.93
N GLU A 150 8.23 -11.09 -10.91
CA GLU A 150 7.79 -9.74 -11.27
C GLU A 150 7.62 -8.88 -10.02
N PHE A 151 7.97 -7.60 -10.14
CA PHE A 151 7.79 -6.59 -9.11
C PHE A 151 6.79 -5.56 -9.59
N LYS A 152 5.87 -5.19 -8.70
CA LYS A 152 4.91 -4.10 -8.91
C LYS A 152 5.10 -3.07 -7.82
N LYS A 153 5.01 -1.80 -8.20
CA LYS A 153 5.06 -0.63 -7.30
C LYS A 153 6.12 -0.70 -6.20
N THR A 154 7.29 -1.28 -6.48
CA THR A 154 8.35 -1.51 -5.49
C THR A 154 9.49 -0.55 -5.76
N SER A 155 9.79 0.33 -4.79
CA SER A 155 10.96 1.20 -4.88
C SER A 155 12.26 0.41 -4.69
N PRO A 156 13.42 0.93 -5.14
CA PRO A 156 14.72 0.35 -4.81
C PRO A 156 14.97 0.22 -3.31
N ALA A 157 14.45 1.15 -2.50
CA ALA A 157 14.57 1.10 -1.05
C ALA A 157 13.79 -0.11 -0.48
N LEU A 158 12.53 -0.27 -0.88
CA LEU A 158 11.70 -1.41 -0.47
C LEU A 158 12.31 -2.74 -0.96
N ALA A 159 12.75 -2.81 -2.22
CA ALA A 159 13.36 -4.03 -2.79
C ALA A 159 14.55 -4.55 -1.95
N ARG A 160 15.37 -3.62 -1.43
CA ARG A 160 16.49 -3.97 -0.51
C ARG A 160 16.00 -4.38 0.87
N ALA A 161 14.88 -3.82 1.33
CA ALA A 161 14.29 -4.07 2.65
C ALA A 161 13.44 -5.35 2.72
N LEU A 162 12.99 -5.91 1.58
CA LEU A 162 12.19 -7.14 1.52
C LEU A 162 12.87 -8.37 2.14
N GLY A 163 14.18 -8.33 2.40
CA GLY A 163 14.89 -9.43 3.05
C GLY A 163 14.97 -10.70 2.19
N LEU A 164 14.92 -10.55 0.86
CA LEU A 164 15.02 -11.66 -0.08
C LEU A 164 16.34 -12.42 0.08
N ARG A 165 16.27 -13.75 -0.06
CA ARG A 165 17.45 -14.64 -0.04
C ARG A 165 17.39 -15.59 -1.23
N ALA A 166 18.51 -15.77 -1.93
CA ALA A 166 18.61 -16.65 -3.09
C ALA A 166 19.45 -17.89 -2.73
N GLU A 167 18.86 -19.07 -2.82
CA GLU A 167 19.55 -20.34 -2.60
C GLU A 167 19.01 -21.43 -3.53
N GLY A 168 19.90 -22.17 -4.18
CA GLY A 168 19.50 -23.29 -5.05
C GLY A 168 18.58 -22.91 -6.21
N GLY A 169 18.72 -21.69 -6.76
CA GLY A 169 17.86 -21.16 -7.83
C GLY A 169 16.45 -20.77 -7.38
N ARG A 170 16.19 -20.73 -6.07
CA ARG A 170 14.94 -20.27 -5.47
C ARG A 170 15.18 -18.96 -4.72
N VAL A 171 14.15 -18.12 -4.70
CA VAL A 171 14.12 -16.90 -3.87
C VAL A 171 13.11 -17.12 -2.75
N SER A 172 13.52 -16.83 -1.52
CA SER A 172 12.64 -16.80 -0.36
C SER A 172 12.44 -15.36 0.10
N CYS A 173 11.23 -15.06 0.58
CA CYS A 173 10.85 -13.76 1.12
C CYS A 173 10.21 -13.97 2.50
N PRO A 174 10.69 -13.33 3.57
CA PRO A 174 10.04 -13.41 4.88
C PRO A 174 8.70 -12.69 4.84
N VAL A 175 7.63 -13.38 5.23
CA VAL A 175 6.28 -12.81 5.36
C VAL A 175 5.77 -13.02 6.78
N ALA A 176 4.92 -12.12 7.26
CA ALA A 176 4.25 -12.23 8.55
C ALA A 176 3.27 -13.40 8.57
N MET A 177 2.61 -13.67 7.44
CA MET A 177 1.68 -14.79 7.29
C MET A 177 1.44 -15.17 5.82
N GLU A 178 0.93 -16.38 5.61
CA GLU A 178 0.43 -16.85 4.32
C GLU A 178 -1.09 -17.03 4.35
N LEU A 179 -1.79 -16.53 3.34
CA LEU A 179 -3.25 -16.53 3.25
C LEU A 179 -3.74 -17.19 1.95
N PRO A 180 -4.93 -17.82 1.97
CA PRO A 180 -5.54 -18.41 0.78
C PRO A 180 -6.27 -17.35 -0.07
N ALA A 181 -6.34 -17.55 -1.39
CA ALA A 181 -7.09 -16.65 -2.29
C ALA A 181 -8.55 -16.36 -1.84
N ARG A 182 -9.21 -17.30 -1.13
CA ARG A 182 -10.61 -17.14 -0.68
C ARG A 182 -10.85 -16.00 0.32
N ILE A 183 -9.80 -15.45 0.95
CA ILE A 183 -9.96 -14.28 1.85
C ILE A 183 -9.99 -12.96 1.07
N MET A 184 -9.59 -12.94 -0.20
CA MET A 184 -9.52 -11.73 -1.01
C MET A 184 -10.89 -11.33 -1.56
N GLY A 185 -11.15 -10.03 -1.66
CA GLY A 185 -12.45 -9.47 -2.06
C GLY A 185 -12.34 -8.29 -3.01
N SER A 186 -12.88 -7.14 -2.57
CA SER A 186 -12.97 -5.88 -3.31
C SER A 186 -11.68 -5.55 -4.06
N GLY A 187 -11.80 -5.15 -5.32
CA GLY A 187 -10.68 -4.84 -6.20
C GLY A 187 -10.21 -6.02 -7.05
N ALA A 188 -10.77 -7.23 -6.93
CA ALA A 188 -10.42 -8.37 -7.79
C ALA A 188 -10.61 -8.06 -9.30
N GLU A 189 -11.52 -7.18 -9.64
CA GLU A 189 -11.84 -6.73 -11.00
C GLU A 189 -10.88 -5.68 -11.56
N LEU A 190 -10.04 -5.08 -10.71
CA LEU A 190 -9.15 -4.00 -11.08
C LEU A 190 -7.83 -4.51 -11.66
N ASN A 191 -7.16 -3.64 -12.41
CA ASN A 191 -5.79 -3.87 -12.86
C ASN A 191 -4.88 -4.01 -11.63
N ALA A 192 -3.95 -4.97 -11.63
CA ALA A 192 -3.04 -5.18 -10.49
C ALA A 192 -2.08 -4.01 -10.24
N GLU A 193 -1.93 -3.10 -11.19
CA GLU A 193 -1.15 -1.86 -11.09
C GLU A 193 -2.00 -0.64 -10.66
N PHE A 194 -3.28 -0.82 -10.36
CA PHE A 194 -4.17 0.25 -9.94
C PHE A 194 -4.82 -0.09 -8.61
N VAL A 195 -4.53 0.73 -7.59
CA VAL A 195 -4.98 0.58 -6.20
C VAL A 195 -4.66 -0.80 -5.59
N ASP A 196 -5.10 -1.04 -4.37
CA ASP A 196 -4.96 -2.28 -3.60
C ASP A 196 -6.15 -3.24 -3.79
N GLN A 197 -6.12 -4.38 -3.10
CA GLN A 197 -7.19 -5.37 -3.05
C GLN A 197 -7.46 -5.77 -1.59
N ASP A 198 -8.73 -5.80 -1.21
CA ASP A 198 -9.12 -6.07 0.17
C ASP A 198 -8.89 -7.52 0.58
N LEU A 199 -8.46 -7.69 1.83
CA LEU A 199 -8.72 -8.89 2.61
C LEU A 199 -10.07 -8.72 3.33
N MET A 200 -11.03 -9.58 3.00
CA MET A 200 -12.39 -9.47 3.51
C MET A 200 -12.46 -9.81 5.00
N SER A 201 -13.13 -8.96 5.77
CA SER A 201 -13.30 -9.12 7.22
C SER A 201 -14.74 -9.42 7.66
N GLY A 202 -15.61 -9.76 6.71
CA GLY A 202 -17.02 -10.05 6.97
C GLY A 202 -17.25 -11.37 7.71
N ASP A 203 -16.51 -12.42 7.33
CA ASP A 203 -16.56 -13.73 7.98
C ASP A 203 -15.58 -13.78 9.16
N ARG A 204 -16.09 -13.52 10.37
CA ARG A 204 -15.28 -13.50 11.60
C ARG A 204 -14.73 -14.87 11.98
N ALA A 205 -15.39 -15.97 11.58
CA ALA A 205 -14.89 -17.31 11.85
C ALA A 205 -13.66 -17.58 10.97
N LEU A 206 -13.75 -17.26 9.68
CA LEU A 206 -12.62 -17.37 8.76
C LEU A 206 -11.46 -16.45 9.17
N MET A 207 -11.75 -15.22 9.61
CA MET A 207 -10.70 -14.33 10.12
C MET A 207 -9.94 -14.95 11.29
N ALA A 208 -10.64 -15.53 12.25
CA ALA A 208 -10.03 -16.17 13.42
C ALA A 208 -9.26 -17.45 13.04
N GLU A 209 -9.77 -18.22 12.08
CA GLU A 209 -9.08 -19.39 11.51
C GLU A 209 -7.74 -18.99 10.86
N LEU A 210 -7.75 -17.92 10.07
CA LEU A 210 -6.59 -17.44 9.33
C LEU A 210 -5.66 -16.54 10.16
N GLY A 211 -6.14 -16.02 11.30
CA GLY A 211 -5.40 -15.12 12.19
C GLY A 211 -5.18 -13.70 11.66
N ILE A 212 -5.97 -13.26 10.67
CA ILE A 212 -5.77 -11.94 10.04
C ILE A 212 -6.05 -10.78 11.00
N ASP A 213 -6.82 -11.01 12.06
CA ASP A 213 -7.10 -10.05 13.12
C ASP A 213 -5.84 -9.58 13.89
N ARG A 214 -4.72 -10.28 13.70
CA ARG A 214 -3.42 -9.97 14.30
C ARG A 214 -2.49 -9.16 13.40
N MET A 215 -2.90 -8.92 12.15
CA MET A 215 -2.10 -8.18 11.17
C MET A 215 -1.85 -6.75 11.65
N ARG A 216 -0.72 -6.22 11.18
CA ARG A 216 -0.35 -4.81 11.29
C ARG A 216 -0.37 -4.15 9.92
N LEU A 217 -0.60 -2.85 9.93
CA LEU A 217 -0.51 -2.01 8.74
C LEU A 217 0.96 -2.04 8.26
N GLY A 218 1.19 -2.49 7.03
CA GLY A 218 2.55 -2.67 6.48
C GLY A 218 3.20 -4.03 6.75
N ASP A 219 2.47 -5.00 7.29
CA ASP A 219 2.93 -6.40 7.29
C ASP A 219 3.04 -6.94 5.86
N LEU A 220 4.17 -7.55 5.53
CA LEU A 220 4.32 -8.29 4.28
C LEU A 220 3.62 -9.64 4.39
N ILE A 221 2.74 -9.97 3.45
CA ILE A 221 1.97 -11.21 3.44
C ILE A 221 2.18 -11.99 2.14
N GLY A 222 2.08 -13.32 2.21
CA GLY A 222 2.05 -14.19 1.04
C GLY A 222 0.61 -14.63 0.73
N ILE A 223 0.11 -14.38 -0.47
CA ILE A 223 -1.18 -14.91 -0.91
C ILE A 223 -0.96 -16.07 -1.88
N ARG A 224 -1.48 -17.24 -1.53
CA ARG A 224 -1.36 -18.45 -2.35
C ARG A 224 -2.48 -18.53 -3.40
N ASP A 225 -2.13 -19.17 -4.50
CA ASP A 225 -3.00 -19.48 -5.63
C ASP A 225 -3.53 -18.26 -6.37
N VAL A 226 -2.71 -17.21 -6.48
CA VAL A 226 -3.03 -15.98 -7.22
C VAL A 226 -1.93 -15.59 -8.19
N ASP A 227 -2.31 -14.97 -9.31
CA ASP A 227 -1.43 -14.38 -10.31
C ASP A 227 -1.85 -12.92 -10.52
N HIS A 228 -0.95 -12.00 -10.15
CA HIS A 228 -1.13 -10.55 -10.22
C HIS A 228 -0.27 -9.90 -11.30
N ARG A 229 0.38 -10.65 -12.20
CA ARG A 229 1.32 -10.08 -13.17
C ARG A 229 0.66 -9.11 -14.16
N PHE A 230 -0.61 -9.37 -14.49
CA PHE A 230 -1.42 -8.54 -15.39
C PHE A 230 -2.65 -8.00 -14.67
N GLY A 231 -3.76 -8.74 -14.70
CA GLY A 231 -4.90 -8.55 -13.81
C GLY A 231 -4.76 -9.40 -12.56
N ARG A 232 -5.73 -9.27 -11.65
CA ARG A 232 -5.84 -10.12 -10.46
C ARG A 232 -6.63 -11.38 -10.83
N SER A 233 -6.05 -12.55 -10.60
CA SER A 233 -6.70 -13.82 -10.98
C SER A 233 -6.30 -14.97 -10.08
N TYR A 234 -7.18 -15.95 -9.93
CA TYR A 234 -6.85 -17.22 -9.28
C TYR A 234 -5.97 -18.06 -10.21
N ARG A 235 -4.88 -18.59 -9.66
CA ARG A 235 -4.01 -19.53 -10.38
C ARG A 235 -3.30 -20.47 -9.42
N ALA A 236 -3.73 -21.74 -9.44
CA ALA A 236 -3.17 -22.77 -8.57
C ALA A 236 -1.64 -22.88 -8.68
N GLY A 237 -0.96 -22.91 -7.53
CA GLY A 237 0.49 -23.04 -7.42
C GLY A 237 1.28 -21.74 -7.60
N TRP A 238 0.61 -20.61 -7.80
CA TRP A 238 1.24 -19.28 -7.85
C TRP A 238 1.16 -18.59 -6.49
N VAL A 239 2.04 -17.61 -6.28
CA VAL A 239 2.08 -16.82 -5.05
C VAL A 239 2.33 -15.36 -5.38
N ALA A 240 1.61 -14.47 -4.69
CA ALA A 240 1.91 -13.05 -4.65
C ALA A 240 2.41 -12.68 -3.26
N VAL A 241 3.42 -11.83 -3.19
CA VAL A 241 3.86 -11.20 -1.94
C VAL A 241 3.36 -9.77 -1.95
N CYS A 242 2.56 -9.40 -0.95
CA CYS A 242 1.83 -8.14 -0.88
C CYS A 242 2.18 -7.41 0.41
N LEU A 243 2.06 -6.08 0.39
CA LEU A 243 2.11 -5.21 1.57
C LEU A 243 0.73 -4.58 1.77
#